data_AF-A0A1J5J1R2-F1
#
_entry.id   AF-A0A1J5J1R2-F1
#
_cell.length_a   1.000
_cell.length_b   1.000
_cell.length_c   1.000
_cell.angle_alpha   90.00
_cell.angle_beta   90.00
_cell.angle_gamma   90.00
#
_symmetry.space_group_name_H-M   'P 1'
#
loop_
_entity.id
_entity.type
_entity.pdbx_description
1 polymer ?
#
loop_
_entity_poly.entity_id
_entity_poly.type
_entity_poly.pdbx_seq_one_letter_code
_entity_poly.pdbx_strand_id
1 'polypeptide(L)'
;MRDLVESVIGQVMKQKPTMATAKNASGSNAAKNTATEPARHALKAVEVKDPEMWKACCQFEAMFLQQMMAAMRKTVPESETLPRGYADSMYEGMMDQAIAESGSKHAPLGLATSIYRQMQQQGATAADIQAFAQSADSLTSALPDRPKDGG
;
A
#
# COMPACT_ATOMS: atom_id res chain seq x y z
N MET A 1 -41.83 26.38 30.05
CA MET A 1 -40.91 26.32 28.88
C MET A 1 -40.21 24.95 28.73
N ARG A 2 -40.64 23.88 29.44
CA ARG A 2 -40.13 22.51 29.22
C ARG A 2 -41.09 21.65 28.39
N ASP A 3 -42.38 22.01 28.38
CA ASP A 3 -43.44 21.22 27.74
C ASP A 3 -43.44 21.25 26.20
N LEU A 4 -42.79 22.25 25.58
CA LEU A 4 -42.70 22.33 24.11
C LEU A 4 -41.68 21.35 23.52
N VAL A 5 -40.63 21.00 24.26
CA VAL A 5 -39.54 20.14 23.79
C VAL A 5 -39.98 18.68 23.72
N GLU A 6 -40.77 18.20 24.69
CA GLU A 6 -41.29 16.84 24.69
C GLU A 6 -42.35 16.61 23.59
N SER A 7 -43.14 17.63 23.25
CA SER A 7 -44.12 17.55 22.16
C SER A 7 -43.47 17.40 20.79
N VAL A 8 -42.32 18.05 20.54
CA VAL A 8 -41.62 17.95 19.25
C VAL A 8 -40.85 16.63 19.13
N ILE A 9 -40.26 16.14 20.23
CA ILE A 9 -39.57 14.84 20.27
C ILE A 9 -40.58 13.69 20.08
N GLY A 10 -41.77 13.78 20.68
CA GLY A 10 -42.83 12.79 20.49
C GLY A 10 -43.36 12.69 19.05
N GLN A 11 -43.30 13.78 18.28
CA GLN A 11 -43.79 13.82 16.90
C GLN A 11 -42.83 13.13 15.91
N VAL A 12 -41.52 13.15 16.20
CA VAL A 12 -40.50 12.54 15.35
C VAL A 12 -40.40 11.01 15.52
N MET A 13 -40.85 10.46 16.66
CA MET A 13 -40.79 9.01 16.92
C MET A 13 -41.99 8.21 16.39
N LYS A 14 -43.00 8.87 15.80
CA LYS A 14 -44.21 8.19 15.28
C LYS A 14 -44.19 7.89 13.77
N GLN A 15 -43.12 8.20 13.05
CA GLN A 15 -43.01 7.86 11.63
C GLN A 15 -42.35 6.49 11.44
N LYS A 16 -43.18 5.44 11.37
CA LYS A 16 -42.79 4.17 10.75
C LYS A 16 -42.68 4.35 9.22
N PRO A 17 -41.73 3.67 8.56
CA PRO A 17 -41.54 3.79 7.12
C PRO A 17 -42.58 2.93 6.38
N THR A 18 -43.34 3.52 5.46
CA THR A 18 -44.24 2.78 4.56
C THR A 18 -44.03 3.21 3.11
N MET A 19 -43.47 2.25 2.36
CA MET A 19 -43.51 1.95 0.91
C MET A 19 -43.89 3.01 -0.12
N ALA A 20 -43.13 3.09 -1.23
CA ALA A 20 -43.49 2.44 -2.51
C ALA A 20 -42.79 3.09 -3.73
N THR A 21 -42.12 2.24 -4.51
CA THR A 21 -42.06 2.19 -5.98
C THR A 21 -42.07 3.49 -6.80
N ALA A 22 -40.92 3.85 -7.35
CA ALA A 22 -40.84 4.55 -8.65
C ALA A 22 -39.73 3.92 -9.50
N LYS A 23 -40.13 2.96 -10.33
CA LYS A 23 -39.37 2.45 -11.47
C LYS A 23 -39.55 3.42 -12.63
N ASN A 24 -38.48 4.11 -13.05
CA ASN A 24 -38.36 4.53 -14.43
C ASN A 24 -36.94 4.21 -14.92
N ALA A 25 -36.88 3.34 -15.91
CA ALA A 25 -35.69 2.96 -16.65
C ALA A 25 -35.82 3.60 -18.03
N SER A 26 -34.90 4.50 -18.40
CA SER A 26 -34.36 4.60 -19.77
C SER A 26 -33.29 5.69 -19.85
N GLY A 27 -32.08 5.27 -20.25
CA GLY A 27 -31.19 6.10 -21.06
C GLY A 27 -30.33 7.16 -20.36
N SER A 28 -29.19 6.75 -19.79
CA SER A 28 -27.90 7.45 -20.00
C SER A 28 -26.76 6.65 -19.36
N ASN A 29 -26.17 5.75 -20.13
CA ASN A 29 -24.91 5.08 -19.79
C ASN A 29 -23.76 6.00 -20.25
N ALA A 30 -23.50 7.09 -19.52
CA ALA A 30 -22.43 8.04 -19.89
C ALA A 30 -21.76 8.78 -18.70
N ALA A 31 -21.97 8.35 -17.45
CA ALA A 31 -21.45 9.10 -16.29
C ALA A 31 -20.93 8.23 -15.13
N LYS A 32 -20.49 6.99 -15.37
CA LYS A 32 -20.06 6.06 -14.29
C LYS A 32 -18.55 5.78 -14.21
N ASN A 33 -17.70 6.59 -14.86
CA ASN A 33 -16.25 6.38 -14.86
C ASN A 33 -15.46 7.64 -14.48
N THR A 34 -15.88 8.40 -13.47
CA THR A 34 -15.01 9.43 -12.86
C THR A 34 -15.38 9.66 -11.40
N ALA A 35 -15.01 8.74 -10.52
CA ALA A 35 -14.84 9.05 -9.11
C ALA A 35 -13.75 8.13 -8.58
N THR A 36 -12.56 8.72 -8.43
CA THR A 36 -11.40 8.22 -7.70
C THR A 36 -11.83 7.74 -6.32
N GLU A 37 -12.17 6.45 -6.19
CA GLU A 37 -12.07 5.79 -4.90
C GLU A 37 -10.57 5.64 -4.61
N PRO A 38 -10.03 6.20 -3.50
CA PRO A 38 -8.67 5.84 -3.10
C PRO A 38 -8.68 4.33 -2.93
N ALA A 39 -7.71 3.64 -3.53
CA ALA A 39 -7.57 2.19 -3.59
C ALA A 39 -7.47 1.53 -2.20
N ARG A 40 -8.52 1.66 -1.38
CA ARG A 40 -8.74 0.96 -0.13
C ARG A 40 -9.39 -0.36 -0.48
N HIS A 41 -8.64 -1.22 -1.17
CA HIS A 41 -8.88 -2.64 -1.00
C HIS A 41 -8.54 -2.92 0.47
N ALA A 42 -9.55 -2.83 1.34
CA ALA A 42 -9.45 -3.23 2.72
C ALA A 42 -9.15 -4.73 2.74
N LEU A 43 -7.87 -5.07 2.62
CA LEU A 43 -7.39 -6.42 2.85
C LEU A 43 -7.86 -6.80 4.25
N LYS A 44 -8.54 -7.94 4.33
CA LYS A 44 -9.02 -8.49 5.61
C LYS A 44 -7.85 -8.53 6.58
N ALA A 45 -8.12 -8.19 7.85
CA ALA A 45 -7.12 -8.24 8.92
C ALA A 45 -6.39 -9.59 8.85
N VAL A 46 -5.08 -9.54 8.64
CA VAL A 46 -4.24 -10.73 8.58
C VAL A 46 -4.05 -11.24 10.01
N GLU A 47 -4.36 -12.52 10.19
CA GLU A 47 -3.99 -13.24 11.41
C GLU A 47 -2.48 -13.46 11.38
N VAL A 48 -1.76 -12.74 12.27
CA VAL A 48 -0.31 -12.83 12.40
C VAL A 48 0.02 -14.04 13.28
N LYS A 49 0.48 -15.13 12.65
CA LYS A 49 0.94 -16.35 13.34
C LYS A 49 2.41 -16.26 13.75
N ASP A 50 3.20 -15.60 12.91
CA ASP A 50 4.63 -15.35 13.11
C ASP A 50 4.89 -13.83 13.10
N PRO A 51 5.26 -13.25 14.25
CA PRO A 51 5.51 -11.81 14.38
C PRO A 51 6.84 -11.36 13.77
N GLU A 52 7.88 -12.20 13.71
CA GLU A 52 9.17 -11.84 13.11
C GLU A 52 9.03 -11.73 11.60
N MET A 53 8.33 -12.70 11.03
CA MET A 53 8.01 -12.74 9.61
C MET A 53 7.13 -11.55 9.20
N TRP A 54 6.12 -11.20 10.02
CA TRP A 54 5.32 -9.99 9.80
C TRP A 54 6.20 -8.72 9.82
N LYS A 55 7.10 -8.61 10.79
CA LYS A 55 8.04 -7.49 10.90
C LYS A 55 8.95 -7.39 9.68
N ALA A 56 9.41 -8.51 9.12
CA ALA A 56 10.20 -8.53 7.90
C ALA A 56 9.39 -8.04 6.68
N CYS A 57 8.14 -8.48 6.54
CA CYS A 57 7.24 -8.02 5.49
C CYS A 57 6.97 -6.50 5.57
N CYS A 58 6.75 -5.96 6.78
CA CYS A 58 6.57 -4.51 6.96
C CYS A 58 7.86 -3.73 6.63
N GLN A 59 9.03 -4.24 7.03
CA GLN A 59 10.31 -3.60 6.67
C GLN A 59 10.53 -3.59 5.15
N PHE A 60 10.18 -4.67 4.46
CA PHE A 60 10.23 -4.71 3.00
C PHE A 60 9.31 -3.68 2.35
N GLU A 61 8.06 -3.57 2.84
CA GLU A 61 7.12 -2.55 2.35
C GLU A 61 7.63 -1.13 2.62
N ALA A 62 8.28 -0.88 3.77
CA ALA A 62 8.92 0.40 4.06
C ALA A 62 10.04 0.71 3.04
N MET A 63 10.95 -0.23 2.78
CA MET A 63 12.00 -0.03 1.77
C MET A 63 11.42 0.23 0.37
N PHE A 64 10.36 -0.49 0.00
CA PHE A 64 9.66 -0.27 -1.26
C PHE A 64 9.04 1.14 -1.32
N LEU A 65 8.38 1.57 -0.24
CA LEU A 65 7.77 2.89 -0.14
C LEU A 65 8.82 4.00 -0.26
N GLN A 66 9.96 3.85 0.40
CA GLN A 66 11.10 4.76 0.26
C GLN A 66 11.58 4.86 -1.19
N GLN A 67 11.74 3.71 -1.87
CA GLN A 67 12.17 3.69 -3.27
C GLN A 67 11.13 4.33 -4.20
N MET A 68 9.84 4.12 -3.92
CA MET A 68 8.74 4.74 -4.65
C MET A 68 8.77 6.27 -4.47
N MET A 69 8.97 6.77 -3.24
CA MET A 69 9.10 8.19 -2.96
C MET A 69 10.31 8.81 -3.68
N ALA A 70 11.45 8.13 -3.65
CA ALA A 70 12.65 8.56 -4.37
C ALA A 70 12.40 8.62 -5.89
N ALA A 71 11.71 7.61 -6.46
CA ALA A 71 11.36 7.60 -7.88
C ALA A 71 10.39 8.73 -8.25
N MET A 72 9.37 8.99 -7.43
CA MET A 72 8.45 10.13 -7.63
C MET A 72 9.21 11.45 -7.61
N ARG A 73 10.17 11.63 -6.69
CA ARG A 73 10.95 12.88 -6.58
C ARG A 73 11.82 13.13 -7.80
N LYS A 74 12.40 12.08 -8.40
CA LYS A 74 13.16 12.18 -9.66
C LYS A 74 12.34 12.70 -10.84
N THR A 75 11.01 12.64 -10.76
CA THR A 75 10.12 13.19 -11.80
C THR A 75 9.85 14.69 -11.64
N VAL A 76 10.21 15.26 -10.49
CA VAL A 76 10.09 16.70 -10.26
C VAL A 76 11.30 17.39 -10.91
N PRO A 77 11.10 18.31 -11.86
CA PRO A 77 12.19 19.01 -12.50
C PRO A 77 12.89 19.92 -11.49
N GLU A 78 14.22 19.94 -11.56
CA GLU A 78 15.04 20.84 -10.76
C GLU A 78 14.81 22.29 -11.17
N SER A 79 14.55 23.16 -10.20
CA SER A 79 14.38 24.59 -10.46
C SER A 79 15.74 25.30 -10.50
N GLU A 80 16.02 26.06 -11.55
CA GLU A 80 17.24 26.89 -11.64
C GLU A 80 17.35 27.91 -10.49
N THR A 81 16.22 28.32 -9.91
CA THR A 81 16.15 29.31 -8.82
C THR A 81 16.45 28.74 -7.44
N LEU A 82 16.31 27.43 -7.24
CA LEU A 82 16.54 26.77 -5.95
C LEU A 82 17.41 25.52 -6.17
N PRO A 83 18.75 25.67 -6.13
CA PRO A 83 19.65 24.55 -6.35
C PRO A 83 19.60 23.56 -5.18
N ARG A 84 19.39 22.29 -5.50
CA ARG A 84 19.37 21.20 -4.51
C ARG A 84 20.77 20.88 -4.01
N GLY A 85 20.96 20.93 -2.70
CA GLY A 85 22.24 20.64 -2.05
C GLY A 85 22.37 19.19 -1.58
N TYR A 86 23.60 18.79 -1.23
CA TYR A 86 23.87 17.51 -0.57
C TYR A 86 23.17 17.38 0.80
N ALA A 87 23.01 18.49 1.53
CA ALA A 87 22.28 18.51 2.78
C ALA A 87 20.78 18.20 2.59
N ASP A 88 20.19 18.67 1.49
CA ASP A 88 18.78 18.42 1.17
C ASP A 88 18.57 16.93 0.90
N SER A 89 19.42 16.29 0.10
CA SER A 89 19.26 14.85 -0.21
C SER A 89 19.40 13.97 1.04
N MET A 90 20.26 14.34 1.99
CA MET A 90 20.37 13.66 3.28
C MET A 90 19.10 13.83 4.12
N TYR A 91 18.61 15.06 4.26
CA TYR A 91 17.37 15.34 5.01
C TYR A 91 16.17 14.62 4.41
N GLU A 92 16.05 14.65 3.08
CA GLU A 92 14.99 13.97 2.36
C GLU A 92 15.05 12.46 2.52
N GLY A 93 16.24 11.86 2.47
CA GLY A 93 16.41 10.44 2.73
C GLY A 93 15.95 10.05 4.14
N MET A 94 16.28 10.85 5.16
CA MET A 94 15.82 10.63 6.54
C MET A 94 14.31 10.82 6.68
N MET A 95 13.75 11.83 6.02
CA MET A 95 12.31 12.09 6.00
C MET A 95 11.55 10.94 5.35
N ASP A 96 12.02 10.47 4.19
CA ASP A 96 11.40 9.38 3.43
C ASP A 96 11.47 8.07 4.23
N GLN A 97 12.57 7.81 4.93
CA GLN A 97 12.71 6.68 5.86
C GLN A 97 11.65 6.73 6.98
N ALA A 98 11.49 7.87 7.65
CA ALA A 98 10.51 8.01 8.73
C ALA A 98 9.06 7.87 8.23
N ILE A 99 8.76 8.42 7.05
CA ILE A 99 7.46 8.28 6.40
C ILE A 99 7.22 6.82 6.01
N ALA A 100 8.22 6.15 5.45
CA ALA A 100 8.12 4.76 5.06
C ALA A 100 7.87 3.83 6.26
N GLU A 101 8.61 4.01 7.35
CA GLU A 101 8.47 3.22 8.57
C GLU A 101 7.12 3.43 9.26
N SER A 102 6.66 4.68 9.35
CA SER A 102 5.35 5.00 9.94
C SER A 102 4.20 4.54 9.03
N GLY A 103 4.34 4.73 7.72
CA GLY A 103 3.39 4.31 6.70
C GLY A 103 3.16 2.81 6.72
N SER A 104 4.22 2.00 6.71
CA SER A 104 4.06 0.53 6.75
C SER A 104 3.41 0.02 8.04
N LYS A 105 3.57 0.72 9.18
CA LYS A 105 2.97 0.30 10.46
C LYS A 105 1.50 0.71 10.60
N HIS A 106 1.16 1.94 10.21
CA HIS A 106 -0.15 2.54 10.50
C HIS A 106 -1.12 2.52 9.32
N ALA A 107 -0.59 2.56 8.10
CA ALA A 107 -1.37 2.58 6.87
C ALA A 107 -0.67 1.73 5.79
N PRO A 108 -0.50 0.41 6.02
CA PRO A 108 0.14 -0.46 5.05
C PRO A 108 -0.62 -0.40 3.72
N LEU A 109 0.13 -0.37 2.62
CA LEU A 109 -0.43 -0.36 1.27
C LEU A 109 -1.00 -1.74 0.89
N GLY A 110 -0.79 -2.73 1.76
CA GLY A 110 -1.32 -4.09 1.59
C GLY A 110 -0.33 -5.04 0.91
N LEU A 111 0.86 -4.55 0.58
CA LEU A 111 1.92 -5.33 -0.02
C LEU A 111 2.55 -6.26 1.03
N ALA A 112 2.83 -5.75 2.23
CA ALA A 112 3.29 -6.58 3.35
C ALA A 112 2.31 -7.72 3.66
N THR A 113 1.01 -7.42 3.66
CA THR A 113 -0.09 -8.37 3.86
C THR A 113 -0.11 -9.46 2.78
N SER A 114 0.07 -9.08 1.53
CA SER A 114 0.06 -10.00 0.39
C SER A 114 1.25 -10.95 0.42
N ILE A 115 2.45 -10.43 0.69
CA ILE A 115 3.68 -11.21 0.84
C ILE A 115 3.56 -12.17 2.02
N TYR A 116 3.11 -11.67 3.17
CA TYR A 116 2.93 -12.48 4.37
C TYR A 116 1.96 -13.64 4.14
N ARG A 117 0.85 -13.39 3.44
CA ARG A 117 -0.13 -14.42 3.08
C ARG A 117 0.46 -15.47 2.16
N GLN A 118 1.21 -15.04 1.15
CA GLN A 118 1.83 -15.96 0.20
C GLN A 118 2.86 -16.86 0.88
N MET A 119 3.64 -16.30 1.79
CA MET A 119 4.66 -17.03 2.54
C MET A 119 4.07 -17.89 3.68
N GLN A 120 2.85 -17.61 4.14
CA GLN A 120 2.08 -18.55 4.97
C GLN A 120 1.47 -19.71 4.15
N GLN A 121 1.04 -19.45 2.91
CA GLN A 121 0.43 -20.46 2.03
C GLN A 121 1.49 -21.43 1.49
N GLN A 122 2.61 -20.88 1.04
CA GLN A 122 3.83 -21.62 0.76
C GLN A 122 4.53 -21.79 2.09
N GLY A 123 3.99 -22.62 2.99
CA GLY A 123 4.52 -22.77 4.35
C GLY A 123 6.03 -22.84 4.31
N ALA A 124 6.69 -21.75 4.73
CA ALA A 124 8.10 -21.51 4.45
C ALA A 124 8.91 -22.58 5.16
N THR A 125 9.18 -23.69 4.47
CA THR A 125 10.17 -24.63 4.93
C THR A 125 11.53 -24.04 4.58
N ALA A 126 12.50 -24.23 5.47
CA ALA A 126 13.87 -23.77 5.23
C ALA A 126 14.43 -24.29 3.88
N ALA A 127 13.86 -25.37 3.33
CA ALA A 127 14.21 -25.92 2.03
C ALA A 127 13.84 -25.02 0.84
N ASP A 128 12.75 -24.25 0.91
CA ASP A 128 12.28 -23.42 -0.22
C ASP A 128 13.08 -22.12 -0.36
N ILE A 129 13.47 -21.52 0.77
CA ILE A 129 14.39 -20.37 0.80
C ILE A 129 15.78 -20.80 0.30
N GLN A 130 16.22 -22.00 0.69
CA GLN A 130 17.47 -22.58 0.20
C GLN A 130 17.42 -22.88 -1.30
N ALA A 131 16.28 -23.37 -1.83
CA ALA A 131 16.10 -23.65 -3.24
C ALA A 131 16.11 -22.36 -4.10
N PHE A 132 15.50 -21.27 -3.62
CA PHE A 132 15.59 -19.97 -4.28
C PHE A 132 17.03 -19.44 -4.29
N ALA A 133 17.74 -19.51 -3.16
CA ALA A 133 19.15 -19.12 -3.06
C ALA A 133 20.06 -19.96 -4.00
N GLN A 134 19.83 -21.27 -4.08
CA GLN A 134 20.56 -22.17 -4.99
C GLN A 134 20.24 -21.89 -6.47
N SER A 135 19.00 -21.52 -6.78
CA SER A 135 18.62 -21.14 -8.15
C SER A 135 19.31 -19.85 -8.58
N ALA A 136 19.48 -18.88 -7.67
CA ALA A 136 20.24 -17.65 -7.93
C ALA A 136 21.74 -17.93 -8.14
N ASP A 137 22.31 -18.87 -7.40
CA ASP A 137 23.73 -19.28 -7.54
C ASP A 137 23.99 -20.06 -8.85
N SER A 138 23.00 -20.82 -9.33
CA SER A 138 23.07 -21.49 -10.63
C SER A 138 23.00 -20.52 -11.82
N LEU A 139 22.38 -19.35 -11.64
CA LEU A 139 22.30 -18.32 -12.69
C LEU A 139 23.57 -17.48 -12.78
N THR A 140 24.31 -17.29 -11.67
CA THR A 140 25.60 -16.56 -11.68
C THR A 140 26.75 -17.44 -12.18
N SER A 141 26.71 -18.75 -11.92
CA SER A 141 27.70 -19.72 -12.43
C SER A 141 27.51 -20.07 -13.91
N ALA A 142 26.35 -19.75 -14.49
CA ALA A 142 26.04 -19.98 -15.91
C ALA A 142 26.42 -18.79 -16.82
N LEU A 143 27.00 -17.70 -16.29
CA LEU A 143 27.54 -16.64 -17.14
C LEU A 143 28.90 -17.10 -17.70
N PRO A 144 29.03 -17.40 -19.02
CA PRO A 144 30.31 -17.78 -19.58
C PRO A 144 31.30 -16.64 -19.37
N ASP A 145 32.46 -17.01 -18.83
CA ASP A 145 33.61 -16.14 -18.62
C ASP A 145 33.80 -15.25 -19.86
N ARG A 146 33.71 -13.92 -19.69
CA ARG A 146 34.00 -13.01 -20.81
C ARG A 146 35.44 -13.30 -21.21
N PRO A 147 35.73 -13.72 -22.46
CA PRO A 147 37.10 -13.99 -22.86
C PRO A 147 37.93 -12.74 -22.56
N LYS A 148 38.97 -12.91 -21.75
CA LYS A 148 40.01 -11.91 -21.59
C LYS A 148 40.81 -11.91 -22.89
N ASP A 149 40.31 -11.20 -23.88
CA ASP A 149 41.14 -10.81 -25.02
C ASP A 149 42.15 -9.80 -24.50
N GLY A 150 43.38 -10.29 -24.34
CA GLY A 150 44.55 -9.48 -24.05
C GLY A 150 44.92 -8.61 -25.26
N GLY A 151 45.46 -7.43 -24.94
CA GLY A 151 45.98 -6.41 -25.84
C GLY A 151 46.16 -5.11 -25.09
#